data_AF-A0A3C0BAQ1-F1
#
_entry.id   AF-A0A3C0BAQ1-F1
#
_cell.length_a   1.000
_cell.length_b   1.000
_cell.length_c   1.000
_cell.angle_alpha   90.00
_cell.angle_beta   90.00
_cell.angle_gamma   90.00
#
_symmetry.space_group_name_H-M   'P 1'
#
loop_
_entity.id
_entity.type
_entity.pdbx_description
1 polymer ?
#
loop_
_entity_poly.entity_id
_entity_poly.type
_entity_poly.pdbx_seq_one_letter_code
_entity_poly.pdbx_strand_id
1 'polypeptide(L)' 'DIKMPVMDGYEATRIIKSFRPDLPIIAVTAFAFSEDRDKALAAGCDEYISKPLNRN' A
#
# COMPACT_ATOMS: atom_id res chain seq x y z
N ASP A 1 0.38 -3.57 -4.96
CA ASP A 1 -0.26 -2.49 -5.74
C ASP A 1 -1.50 -2.06 -4.98
N ILE A 2 -1.86 -0.78 -5.01
CA ILE A 2 -3.13 -0.31 -4.43
C ILE A 2 -4.32 -0.66 -5.33
N LYS A 3 -4.20 -0.49 -6.64
CA LYS A 3 -5.27 -0.84 -7.58
C LYS A 3 -5.05 -2.26 -8.10
N MET A 4 -5.87 -3.18 -7.63
CA MET A 4 -5.87 -4.58 -8.03
C MET A 4 -7.28 -4.99 -8.47
N PRO A 5 -7.42 -5.94 -9.41
CA PRO A 5 -8.69 -6.21 -10.09
C PRO A 5 -9.74 -6.92 -9.23
N VAL A 6 -9.35 -7.62 -8.17
CA VAL A 6 -10.26 -8.47 -7.36
C VAL A 6 -10.48 -7.91 -5.96
N MET A 7 -9.40 -7.51 -5.30
CA MET A 7 -9.39 -6.96 -3.94
C MET A 7 -8.42 -5.80 -3.94
N ASP A 8 -8.75 -4.66 -3.33
CA ASP A 8 -7.82 -3.53 -3.30
C ASP A 8 -6.61 -3.80 -2.39
N GLY A 9 -5.52 -3.05 -2.61
CA GLY A 9 -4.30 -3.22 -1.83
C GLY A 9 -4.44 -2.85 -0.34
N TYR A 10 -5.40 -1.99 0.00
CA TYR A 10 -5.67 -1.58 1.38
C TYR A 10 -6.33 -2.71 2.17
N GLU A 11 -7.30 -3.39 1.59
CA GLU A 11 -7.97 -4.55 2.15
C GLU A 11 -7.01 -5.73 2.29
N ALA A 12 -6.19 -5.97 1.26
CA ALA A 12 -5.10 -6.92 1.33
C ALA A 12 -4.17 -6.65 2.53
N THR A 13 -3.78 -5.38 2.71
CA THR A 13 -2.90 -4.94 3.82
C THR A 13 -3.55 -5.21 5.17
N ARG A 14 -4.83 -4.85 5.36
CA ARG A 14 -5.57 -5.10 6.61
C ARG A 14 -5.63 -6.59 6.94
N ILE A 15 -5.91 -7.43 5.94
CA ILE A 15 -5.95 -8.88 6.12
C ILE A 15 -4.57 -9.39 6.52
N ILE A 16 -3.50 -8.99 5.83
CA ILE A 16 -2.13 -9.41 6.14
C ILE A 16 -1.71 -9.01 7.56
N LYS A 17 -1.93 -7.75 7.94
CA LYS A 17 -1.59 -7.25 9.29
C LYS A 17 -2.40 -7.92 10.40
N SER A 18 -3.59 -8.47 10.11
CA SER A 18 -4.39 -9.20 11.10
C SER A 18 -3.73 -10.48 11.61
N PHE A 19 -2.92 -11.15 10.79
CA PHE A 19 -2.21 -12.38 11.17
C PHE A 19 -0.68 -12.25 11.15
N ARG A 20 -0.15 -11.15 10.61
CA ARG A 20 1.27 -10.76 10.66
C ARG A 20 1.42 -9.25 10.93
N PRO A 21 1.17 -8.80 12.16
CA PRO A 21 1.20 -7.37 12.49
C PRO A 21 2.56 -6.71 12.23
N ASP A 22 3.66 -7.45 12.46
CA ASP A 22 5.02 -6.91 12.32
C ASP A 22 5.59 -7.04 10.91
N LEU A 23 4.87 -7.62 9.94
CA LEU A 23 5.36 -7.78 8.58
C LEU A 23 5.43 -6.40 7.90
N PRO A 24 6.60 -5.92 7.45
CA PRO A 24 6.69 -4.65 6.75
C PRO A 24 5.92 -4.67 5.42
N ILE A 25 5.06 -3.67 5.19
CA ILE A 25 4.29 -3.53 3.96
C ILE A 25 4.55 -2.16 3.34
N ILE A 26 4.99 -2.15 2.08
CA ILE A 26 5.19 -0.94 1.29
C ILE A 26 4.12 -0.87 0.20
N ALA A 27 3.28 0.15 0.24
CA ALA A 27 2.30 0.43 -0.79
C ALA A 27 2.99 0.96 -2.05
N VAL A 28 2.54 0.48 -3.22
CA VAL A 28 3.04 0.95 -4.52
C VAL A 28 1.85 1.28 -5.41
N THR A 29 1.81 2.50 -5.96
CA THR A 29 0.68 2.98 -6.80
C THR A 29 1.15 3.86 -7.96
N ALA A 30 0.36 3.93 -9.04
CA ALA A 30 0.61 4.80 -10.18
C ALA A 30 0.19 6.27 -9.95
N PHE A 31 -0.61 6.54 -8.93
CA PHE A 31 -1.14 7.86 -8.62
C PHE A 31 -0.61 8.33 -7.26
N ALA A 32 0.24 9.36 -7.29
CA ALA A 32 0.98 9.89 -6.14
C ALA A 32 0.19 10.95 -5.35
N PHE A 33 -1.12 10.77 -5.15
CA PHE A 33 -1.91 11.75 -4.42
C PHE A 33 -1.72 11.63 -2.91
N SER A 34 -1.71 12.77 -2.22
CA SER A 34 -1.56 12.83 -0.76
C SER A 34 -2.62 11.99 -0.05
N GLU A 35 -3.86 11.97 -0.55
CA GLU A 35 -4.93 11.17 0.06
C GLU A 35 -4.70 9.65 -0.06
N ASP A 36 -3.98 9.19 -1.08
CA ASP A 36 -3.64 7.77 -1.23
C ASP A 36 -2.56 7.34 -0.22
N ARG A 37 -1.65 8.24 0.13
CA ARG A 37 -0.68 8.00 1.20
C ARG A 37 -1.39 7.82 2.54
N ASP A 38 -2.31 8.72 2.88
CA ASP A 38 -3.03 8.64 4.16
C ASP A 38 -3.88 7.38 4.26
N LYS A 39 -4.54 6.98 3.17
CA LYS A 39 -5.27 5.70 3.09
C LYS A 39 -4.34 4.49 3.26
N ALA A 40 -3.14 4.53 2.67
CA ALA A 40 -2.17 3.44 2.79
C ALA A 40 -1.71 3.26 4.24
N LEU A 41 -1.33 4.36 4.90
CA LEU A 41 -0.92 4.34 6.30
C LEU A 41 -2.06 3.87 7.21
N ALA A 42 -3.28 4.38 6.99
CA ALA A 42 -4.46 3.96 7.75
C ALA A 42 -4.82 2.47 7.55
N ALA A 43 -4.48 1.89 6.40
CA ALA A 43 -4.65 0.47 6.14
C ALA A 43 -3.59 -0.42 6.82
N GLY A 44 -2.52 0.18 7.35
CA GLY A 44 -1.41 -0.52 7.98
C GLY A 44 -0.17 -0.67 7.10
N CYS A 45 -0.03 0.10 6.02
CA CYS A 45 1.25 0.17 5.31
C CYS A 45 2.27 0.96 6.14
N ASP A 46 3.52 0.52 6.11
CA ASP A 46 4.63 1.18 6.78
C ASP A 46 5.24 2.29 5.91
N GLU A 47 5.22 2.09 4.59
CA GLU A 47 5.76 3.02 3.60
C GLU A 47 4.87 3.08 2.36
N TYR A 48 5.05 4.13 1.57
CA TYR A 48 4.32 4.35 0.32
C TYR A 48 5.28 4.86 -0.76
N ILE A 49 5.20 4.29 -1.97
CA ILE A 49 6.01 4.71 -3.11
C ILE A 49 5.16 4.85 -4.39
N SER A 50 5.39 5.91 -5.15
CA SER A 50 4.76 6.13 -6.45
C SER A 50 5.53 5.45 -7.59
N LYS A 51 4.80 4.98 -8.60
CA LYS A 51 5.35 4.51 -9.88
C LYS A 51 5.49 5.70 -10.84
N PRO A 52 6.44 5.67 -11.79
CA PRO A 52 7.43 4.61 -11.97
C PRO A 52 8.53 4.67 -10.89
N LEU A 53 8.92 3.50 -10.39
CA LEU A 53 10.12 3.37 -9.57
C LEU A 53 11.33 3.49 -10.49
N ASN A 54 11.90 4.69 -10.61
CA ASN A 54 13.17 4.85 -11.31
C ASN A 54 14.29 4.27 -10.43
N ARG A 55 14.78 3.09 -10.82
CA ARG A 55 16.10 2.59 -10.42
C ARG A 55 17.06 3.02 -11.52
N ASN A 56 17.49 4.29 -11.53
CA ASN A 56 18.70 4.85 -12.16
C ASN A 56 18.61 6.37 -12.27
#